data_AF-A0A4Q7FEY5-F1
#
_entry.id   AF-A0A4Q7FEY5-F1
#
_cell.length_a   1.000
_cell.length_b   1.000
_cell.length_c   1.000
_cell.angle_alpha   90.00
_cell.angle_beta   90.00
_cell.angle_gamma   90.00
#
_symmetry.space_group_name_H-M   'P 1'
#
loop_
_entity.id
_entity.type
_entity.pdbx_description
1 polymer ?
#
loop_
_entity_poly.entity_id
_entity_poly.type
_entity_poly.pdbx_seq_one_letter_code
_entity_poly.pdbx_strand_id
1 'polypeptide(L)'
;MERHDIYQNQIRSEFDDMQARSSLLKDMNKALAALRTNRPTDEKTVRDYGSFVDSQGKTQDVFEWMQAHGISIETEKSDKRGVQSQFDAAINNLKAAIDSANSEGQMALIFLQGLLAKLNDVAALMSNLLSKDQKIKEVIIGNFR
;
A
#
# COMPACT_ATOMS: atom_id res chain seq x y z
N MET A 1 -19.09 22.91 2.07
CA MET A 1 -19.08 21.85 1.04
C MET A 1 -17.67 21.58 0.56
N GLU A 2 -16.93 22.57 0.08
CA GLU A 2 -15.55 22.40 -0.44
C GLU A 2 -14.57 21.63 0.47
N ARG A 3 -14.54 21.91 1.79
CA ARG A 3 -13.69 21.16 2.75
C ARG A 3 -14.10 19.70 2.95
N HIS A 4 -15.40 19.40 2.90
CA HIS A 4 -15.90 18.04 3.03
C HIS A 4 -15.51 17.22 1.80
N ASP A 5 -15.62 17.81 0.61
CA ASP A 5 -15.29 17.15 -0.66
C ASP A 5 -13.78 16.90 -0.79
N ILE A 6 -12.93 17.82 -0.30
CA ILE A 6 -11.48 17.63 -0.22
C ILE A 6 -11.14 16.40 0.64
N TYR A 7 -11.71 16.28 1.85
CA TYR A 7 -11.43 15.13 2.71
C TYR A 7 -11.96 13.82 2.16
N GLN A 8 -13.13 13.84 1.49
CA GLN A 8 -13.63 12.63 0.80
C GLN A 8 -12.71 12.19 -0.34
N ASN A 9 -12.17 13.12 -1.13
CA ASN A 9 -11.23 12.80 -2.19
C ASN A 9 -9.91 12.25 -1.63
N GLN A 10 -9.40 12.84 -0.54
CA GLN A 10 -8.21 12.33 0.15
C GLN A 10 -8.44 10.92 0.69
N ILE A 11 -9.58 10.67 1.35
CA ILE A 11 -9.95 9.33 1.84
C ILE A 11 -9.99 8.31 0.70
N ARG A 12 -10.58 8.64 -0.45
CA ARG A 12 -10.61 7.74 -1.61
C ARG A 12 -9.22 7.43 -2.13
N SER A 13 -8.36 8.45 -2.28
CA SER A 13 -6.96 8.27 -2.69
C SER A 13 -6.22 7.32 -1.74
N GLU A 14 -6.36 7.52 -0.43
CA GLU A 14 -5.73 6.65 0.57
C GLU A 14 -6.24 5.20 0.49
N PHE A 15 -7.53 4.99 0.21
CA PHE A 15 -8.07 3.64 -0.01
C PHE A 15 -7.51 2.96 -1.26
N ASP A 16 -7.35 3.71 -2.36
CA ASP A 16 -6.77 3.18 -3.60
C ASP A 16 -5.29 2.82 -3.38
N ASP A 17 -4.53 3.67 -2.70
CA ASP A 17 -3.14 3.42 -2.33
C ASP A 17 -3.01 2.19 -1.42
N MET A 18 -3.92 2.02 -0.45
CA MET A 18 -3.97 0.83 0.40
C MET A 18 -4.26 -0.46 -0.40
N GLN A 19 -5.14 -0.41 -1.40
CA GLN A 19 -5.40 -1.57 -2.27
C GLN A 19 -4.20 -1.91 -3.15
N ALA A 20 -3.56 -0.90 -3.75
CA ALA A 20 -2.33 -1.08 -4.52
C ALA A 20 -1.24 -1.71 -3.66
N ARG A 21 -1.08 -1.22 -2.43
CA ARG A 21 -0.12 -1.75 -1.45
C ARG A 21 -0.42 -3.17 -1.01
N SER A 22 -1.69 -3.51 -0.79
CA SER A 22 -2.11 -4.89 -0.48
C SER A 22 -1.74 -5.84 -1.62
N SER A 23 -1.94 -5.41 -2.86
CA SER A 23 -1.60 -6.17 -4.07
C SER A 23 -0.09 -6.35 -4.18
N LEU A 24 0.68 -5.27 -3.98
CA LEU A 24 2.14 -5.30 -3.94
C LEU A 24 2.67 -6.27 -2.87
N LEU A 25 2.12 -6.25 -1.65
CA LEU A 25 2.52 -7.16 -0.57
C LEU A 25 2.22 -8.63 -0.91
N LYS A 26 1.11 -8.91 -1.60
CA LYS A 26 0.82 -10.27 -2.10
C LYS A 26 1.88 -10.70 -3.11
N ASP A 27 2.26 -9.80 -4.01
CA ASP A 27 3.25 -10.08 -5.06
C ASP A 27 4.65 -10.28 -4.49
N MET A 28 5.06 -9.44 -3.53
CA MET A 28 6.30 -9.63 -2.76
C MET A 28 6.34 -10.99 -2.06
N ASN A 29 5.24 -11.42 -1.43
CA ASN A 29 5.18 -12.71 -0.75
C ASN A 29 5.25 -13.89 -1.73
N LYS A 30 4.66 -13.76 -2.92
CA LYS A 30 4.75 -14.78 -3.98
C LYS A 30 6.17 -14.85 -4.57
N ALA A 31 6.80 -13.71 -4.82
CA ALA A 31 8.20 -13.65 -5.24
C ALA A 31 9.13 -14.28 -4.19
N LEU A 32 8.88 -14.01 -2.89
CA LEU A 32 9.62 -14.62 -1.79
C LEU A 32 9.44 -16.14 -1.72
N ALA A 33 8.23 -16.64 -1.98
CA ALA A 33 7.97 -18.06 -2.07
C ALA A 33 8.75 -18.69 -3.25
N ALA A 34 8.72 -18.06 -4.42
CA ALA A 34 9.47 -18.51 -5.60
C ALA A 34 10.98 -18.58 -5.33
N LEU A 35 11.57 -17.54 -4.72
CA LEU A 35 12.98 -17.55 -4.31
C LEU A 35 13.29 -18.71 -3.37
N ARG A 36 12.47 -18.93 -2.35
CA ARG A 36 12.68 -20.02 -1.38
C ARG A 36 12.59 -21.41 -2.03
N THR A 37 11.67 -21.59 -2.96
CA THR A 37 11.49 -22.85 -3.68
C THR A 37 12.66 -23.14 -4.62
N ASN A 38 13.18 -22.11 -5.29
CA ASN A 38 14.26 -22.27 -6.28
C ASN A 38 15.66 -22.19 -5.68
N ARG A 39 15.78 -21.74 -4.42
CA ARG A 39 17.05 -21.61 -3.70
C ARG A 39 17.88 -22.89 -3.76
N PRO A 40 19.11 -22.83 -4.29
CA PRO A 40 20.05 -23.94 -4.23
C PRO A 40 20.42 -24.34 -2.80
N THR A 41 20.74 -25.62 -2.61
CA THR A 41 21.20 -26.15 -1.31
C THR A 41 22.71 -25.97 -1.07
N ASP A 42 23.45 -25.50 -2.07
CA ASP A 42 24.90 -25.32 -2.04
C ASP A 42 25.35 -24.10 -2.86
N GLU A 43 26.60 -23.66 -2.66
CA GLU A 43 27.22 -22.50 -3.32
C GLU A 43 27.77 -22.78 -4.74
N LYS A 44 27.61 -24.00 -5.27
CA LYS A 44 28.13 -24.37 -6.60
C LYS A 44 27.02 -24.43 -7.64
N THR A 45 25.81 -24.75 -7.22
CA THR A 45 24.65 -24.92 -8.09
C THR A 45 24.05 -23.56 -8.43
N VAL A 46 24.10 -23.20 -9.71
CA VAL A 46 23.49 -21.98 -10.24
C VAL A 46 22.06 -22.28 -10.71
N ARG A 47 21.06 -21.62 -10.13
CA ARG A 47 19.64 -21.78 -10.51
C ARG A 47 18.98 -20.46 -10.83
N ASP A 48 17.96 -20.53 -11.67
CA ASP A 48 17.08 -19.41 -11.97
C ASP A 48 16.29 -19.01 -10.71
N TYR A 49 16.18 -17.70 -10.46
CA TYR A 49 15.40 -17.15 -9.35
C TYR A 49 13.91 -17.52 -9.44
N GLY A 50 13.45 -17.84 -10.65
CA GLY A 50 12.16 -18.38 -10.96
C GLY A 50 11.15 -17.31 -11.34
N SER A 51 9.89 -17.76 -11.41
CA SER A 51 8.76 -16.91 -11.74
C SER A 51 7.62 -17.13 -10.77
N PHE A 52 6.71 -16.16 -10.71
CA PHE A 52 5.48 -16.24 -9.94
C PHE A 52 4.34 -15.60 -10.73
N VAL A 53 3.10 -15.89 -10.35
CA VAL A 53 1.91 -15.24 -10.93
C VAL A 53 1.53 -14.07 -10.03
N ASP A 54 1.57 -12.85 -10.53
CA ASP A 54 1.24 -11.64 -9.76
C ASP A 54 -0.26 -11.56 -9.41
N SER A 55 -0.64 -10.48 -8.72
CA SER A 55 -2.01 -10.20 -8.25
C SER A 55 -2.97 -9.93 -9.39
N GLN A 56 -2.46 -9.63 -10.58
CA GLN A 56 -3.21 -9.40 -11.82
C GLN A 56 -3.32 -10.67 -12.67
N GLY A 57 -2.72 -11.78 -12.23
CA GLY A 57 -2.75 -13.06 -12.95
C GLY A 57 -1.68 -13.20 -14.04
N LYS A 58 -0.72 -12.27 -14.11
CA LYS A 58 0.38 -12.32 -15.08
C LYS A 58 1.58 -13.04 -14.48
N THR A 59 2.23 -13.90 -15.27
CA THR A 59 3.51 -14.50 -14.90
C THR A 59 4.61 -13.45 -14.98
N GLN A 60 5.33 -13.29 -13.87
CA GLN A 60 6.44 -12.37 -13.71
C GLN A 60 7.70 -13.17 -13.38
N ASP A 61 8.82 -12.77 -13.96
CA ASP A 61 10.15 -13.22 -13.59
C ASP A 61 10.59 -12.53 -12.29
N VAL A 62 11.08 -13.30 -11.31
CA VAL A 62 11.42 -12.74 -9.99
C VAL A 62 12.52 -11.69 -10.08
N PHE A 63 13.54 -11.93 -10.92
CA PHE A 63 14.66 -11.02 -11.06
C PHE A 63 14.24 -9.70 -11.69
N GLU A 64 13.53 -9.76 -12.81
CA GLU A 64 13.02 -8.56 -13.49
C GLU A 64 12.03 -7.79 -12.60
N TRP A 65 11.16 -8.52 -11.90
CA TRP A 65 10.18 -7.92 -11.02
C TRP A 65 10.83 -7.21 -9.83
N MET A 66 11.82 -7.83 -9.18
CA MET A 66 12.56 -7.22 -8.07
C MET A 66 13.29 -5.96 -8.53
N GLN A 67 13.95 -5.99 -9.71
CA GLN A 67 14.61 -4.80 -10.26
C GLN A 67 13.62 -3.68 -10.60
N ALA A 68 12.48 -4.00 -11.21
CA ALA A 68 11.44 -3.03 -11.54
C ALA A 68 10.88 -2.32 -10.30
N HIS A 69 10.93 -2.98 -9.13
CA HIS A 69 10.50 -2.43 -7.84
C HIS A 69 11.67 -1.86 -7.01
N GLY A 70 12.86 -1.73 -7.59
CA GLY A 70 14.04 -1.17 -6.91
C GLY A 70 14.59 -2.04 -5.78
N ILE A 71 14.23 -3.33 -5.74
CA ILE A 71 14.71 -4.28 -4.74
C ILE A 71 16.01 -4.89 -5.25
N SER A 72 17.09 -4.69 -4.49
CA SER A 72 18.41 -5.19 -4.87
C SER A 72 18.44 -6.71 -4.98
N ILE A 73 18.95 -7.21 -6.09
CA ILE A 73 19.22 -8.62 -6.37
C ILE A 73 20.57 -8.69 -7.07
N GLU A 74 21.38 -9.70 -6.76
CA GLU A 74 22.69 -9.84 -7.37
C GLU A 74 22.55 -10.03 -8.88
N THR A 75 23.41 -9.36 -9.65
CA THR A 75 23.26 -9.24 -11.11
C THR A 75 24.53 -9.64 -11.85
N GLU A 76 25.35 -10.55 -11.31
CA GLU A 76 26.56 -10.98 -12.02
C GLU A 76 26.23 -11.31 -13.50
N LYS A 77 26.63 -10.41 -14.40
CA LYS A 77 26.35 -10.43 -15.86
C LYS A 77 24.88 -10.36 -16.28
N SER A 78 24.01 -9.74 -15.48
CA SER A 78 22.55 -9.70 -15.70
C SER A 78 21.92 -11.09 -15.83
N ASP A 79 22.52 -12.09 -15.20
CA ASP A 79 21.99 -13.45 -15.23
C ASP A 79 20.78 -13.53 -14.28
N LYS A 80 19.69 -14.16 -14.74
CA LYS A 80 18.47 -14.40 -13.95
C LYS A 80 18.67 -15.54 -12.95
N ARG A 81 19.92 -15.83 -12.63
CA ARG A 81 20.34 -17.03 -11.94
C ARG A 81 21.35 -16.67 -10.87
N GLY A 82 21.36 -17.45 -9.80
CA GLY A 82 22.35 -17.29 -8.76
C GLY A 82 22.66 -18.57 -8.01
N VAL A 83 23.71 -18.48 -7.19
CA VAL A 83 24.08 -19.47 -6.18
C VAL A 83 23.36 -19.20 -4.86
N GLN A 84 23.49 -20.12 -3.91
CA GLN A 84 22.81 -20.06 -2.61
C GLN A 84 22.95 -18.70 -1.89
N SER A 85 24.17 -18.17 -1.76
CA SER A 85 24.42 -16.88 -1.11
C SER A 85 23.70 -15.70 -1.78
N GLN A 86 23.59 -15.70 -3.11
CA GLN A 86 22.89 -14.68 -3.87
C GLN A 86 21.37 -14.78 -3.69
N PHE A 87 20.83 -16.00 -3.61
CA PHE A 87 19.44 -16.22 -3.22
C PHE A 87 19.16 -15.73 -1.80
N ASP A 88 20.06 -15.99 -0.85
CA ASP A 88 19.90 -15.53 0.53
C ASP A 88 19.92 -14.00 0.64
N ALA A 89 20.81 -13.34 -0.10
CA ALA A 89 20.83 -11.89 -0.22
C ALA A 89 19.51 -11.36 -0.80
N ALA A 90 19.04 -11.93 -1.92
CA ALA A 90 17.77 -11.54 -2.54
C ALA A 90 16.57 -11.74 -1.60
N ILE A 91 16.52 -12.87 -0.89
CA ILE A 91 15.49 -13.17 0.12
C ILE A 91 15.51 -12.14 1.25
N ASN A 92 16.69 -11.75 1.74
CA ASN A 92 16.79 -10.77 2.82
C ASN A 92 16.41 -9.37 2.35
N ASN A 93 16.82 -8.97 1.14
CA ASN A 93 16.43 -7.69 0.56
C ASN A 93 14.91 -7.61 0.34
N LEU A 94 14.30 -8.69 -0.15
CA LEU A 94 12.86 -8.75 -0.35
C LEU A 94 12.09 -8.73 0.98
N LYS A 95 12.58 -9.41 2.03
CA LYS A 95 11.99 -9.29 3.37
C LYS A 95 12.06 -7.86 3.90
N ALA A 96 13.20 -7.19 3.75
CA ALA A 96 13.33 -5.79 4.17
C ALA A 96 12.35 -4.87 3.41
N ALA A 97 12.15 -5.11 2.11
CA ALA A 97 11.15 -4.41 1.32
C ALA A 97 9.71 -4.69 1.80
N ILE A 98 9.38 -5.93 2.15
CA ILE A 98 8.09 -6.30 2.76
C ILE A 98 7.88 -5.58 4.09
N ASP A 99 8.88 -5.56 4.96
CA ASP A 99 8.78 -4.95 6.28
C ASP A 99 8.61 -3.42 6.17
N SER A 100 9.35 -2.79 5.24
CA SER A 100 9.15 -1.39 4.88
C SER A 100 7.72 -1.16 4.38
N ALA A 101 7.27 -1.93 3.39
CA ALA A 101 5.92 -1.82 2.84
C ALA A 101 4.83 -2.01 3.90
N ASN A 102 4.99 -2.91 4.87
CA ASN A 102 4.06 -3.06 5.99
C ASN A 102 4.06 -1.83 6.91
N SER A 103 5.24 -1.28 7.21
CA SER A 103 5.40 -0.13 8.11
C SER A 103 4.71 1.13 7.56
N GLU A 104 4.93 1.46 6.29
CA GLU A 104 4.24 2.62 5.70
C GLU A 104 2.73 2.34 5.48
N GLY A 105 2.30 1.07 5.47
CA GLY A 105 0.88 0.71 5.47
C GLY A 105 0.20 1.02 6.82
N GLN A 106 0.90 0.80 7.93
CA GLN A 106 0.44 1.21 9.25
C GLN A 106 0.35 2.74 9.36
N MET A 107 1.31 3.46 8.77
CA MET A 107 1.27 4.93 8.72
C MET A 107 0.09 5.45 7.90
N ALA A 108 -0.20 4.84 6.75
CA ALA A 108 -1.38 5.19 5.94
C ALA A 108 -2.69 4.98 6.72
N LEU A 109 -2.79 3.89 7.50
CA LEU A 109 -3.95 3.66 8.38
C LEU A 109 -4.12 4.76 9.44
N ILE A 110 -3.03 5.19 10.07
CA ILE A 110 -3.06 6.30 11.05
C ILE A 110 -3.53 7.60 10.37
N PHE A 111 -3.03 7.87 9.16
CA PHE A 111 -3.44 9.03 8.39
C PHE A 111 -4.93 8.99 8.02
N LEU A 112 -5.41 7.84 7.54
CA LEU A 112 -6.82 7.62 7.23
C LEU A 112 -7.72 7.81 8.45
N GLN A 113 -7.33 7.27 9.62
CA GLN A 113 -8.06 7.50 10.87
C GLN A 113 -8.14 9.00 11.20
N GLY A 114 -7.06 9.75 11.00
CA GLY A 114 -7.03 11.20 11.16
C GLY A 114 -7.95 11.95 10.19
N LEU A 115 -8.01 11.52 8.92
CA LEU A 115 -8.93 12.09 7.93
C LEU A 115 -10.40 11.83 8.29
N LEU A 116 -10.72 10.61 8.72
CA LEU A 116 -12.07 10.23 9.14
C LEU A 116 -12.53 11.04 10.37
N ALA A 117 -11.64 11.25 11.35
CA ALA A 117 -11.92 12.11 12.49
C ALA A 117 -12.24 13.55 12.06
N LYS A 118 -11.41 14.14 11.18
CA LYS A 118 -11.66 15.48 10.63
C LYS A 118 -12.95 15.59 9.83
N LEU A 119 -13.30 14.54 9.07
CA LEU A 119 -14.56 14.51 8.33
C LEU A 119 -15.77 14.52 9.27
N ASN A 120 -15.72 13.71 10.35
CA ASN A 120 -16.76 13.69 11.37
C ASN A 120 -16.90 15.06 12.07
N ASP A 121 -15.79 15.72 12.39
CA ASP A 121 -15.82 17.07 12.99
C ASP A 121 -16.47 18.10 12.06
N VAL A 122 -16.14 18.06 10.76
CA VAL A 122 -16.75 18.94 9.74
C VAL A 122 -18.25 18.68 9.62
N ALA A 123 -18.68 17.42 9.64
CA ALA A 123 -20.10 17.06 9.63
C ALA A 123 -20.85 17.59 10.87
N ALA A 124 -20.24 17.45 12.06
CA ALA A 124 -20.79 17.98 13.30
C ALA A 124 -20.91 19.52 13.29
N LEU A 125 -19.88 20.22 12.80
CA LEU A 125 -19.91 21.68 12.64
C LEU A 125 -21.01 22.14 11.68
N MET A 126 -21.18 21.47 10.54
CA MET A 126 -22.24 21.79 9.57
C MET A 126 -23.63 21.55 10.17
N SER A 127 -23.84 20.45 10.90
CA SER A 127 -25.10 20.17 11.60
C SER A 127 -25.43 21.22 12.67
N ASN A 128 -24.43 21.65 13.45
CA ASN A 128 -24.58 22.72 14.43
C ASN A 128 -24.91 24.07 13.78
N LEU A 129 -24.31 24.37 12.62
CA LEU A 129 -24.61 25.58 11.83
C LEU A 129 -26.05 25.56 11.30
N LEU A 130 -26.48 24.45 10.70
CA LEU A 130 -27.85 24.25 10.21
C LEU A 130 -28.87 24.38 11.35
N SER A 131 -28.58 23.76 12.50
CA SER A 131 -29.45 23.84 13.68
C SER A 131 -29.57 25.27 14.22
N LYS A 132 -28.48 26.05 14.19
CA LYS A 132 -28.51 27.48 14.55
C LYS A 132 -29.28 28.31 13.52
N ASP A 133 -29.10 28.07 12.23
CA ASP A 133 -29.81 28.78 11.16
C ASP A 133 -31.33 28.52 11.22
N GLN A 134 -31.75 27.27 11.46
CA GLN A 134 -33.17 26.95 11.70
C GLN A 134 -33.74 27.70 12.89
N LYS A 135 -33.05 27.71 14.04
CA LYS A 135 -33.49 28.48 15.22
C LYS A 135 -33.61 29.97 14.94
N ILE A 136 -32.68 30.56 14.19
CA ILE A 136 -32.75 31.98 13.82
C ILE A 136 -33.98 32.26 12.94
N LYS A 137 -34.24 31.41 11.94
CA LYS A 137 -35.43 31.52 11.08
C LYS A 137 -36.72 31.37 11.87
N GLU A 138 -36.79 30.43 12.81
CA GLU A 138 -37.94 30.25 13.71
C GLU A 138 -38.19 31.49 14.58
N VAL A 139 -37.14 32.10 15.14
CA VAL A 139 -37.26 33.33 15.93
C VAL A 139 -37.75 34.50 15.09
N ILE A 140 -37.23 34.67 13.86
CA ILE A 140 -37.68 35.71 12.95
C ILE A 140 -39.16 35.51 12.61
N ILE A 141 -39.56 34.30 12.20
CA ILE A 141 -40.96 33.98 11.87
C ILE A 141 -41.87 34.15 13.10
N GLY A 142 -41.39 33.77 14.28
CA GLY A 142 -42.12 33.91 15.54
C GLY A 142 -42.35 35.37 15.95
N ASN A 143 -41.42 36.27 15.63
CA ASN A 143 -41.55 37.71 15.90
C ASN A 143 -42.40 38.47 14.86
N PHE A 144 -42.77 37.82 13.76
CA PHE A 144 -43.66 38.37 12.72
C PHE A 144 -45.13 37.91 12.87
N ARG A 145 -45.47 37.17 13.94
CA ARG A 145 -46.84 36.86 14.36
C ARG A 145 -47.32 37.84 15.43
#